data_AF-Q1DD43-F1
#
_entry.id   AF-Q1DD43-F1
#
_cell.length_a   1.000
_cell.length_b   1.000
_cell.length_c   1.000
_cell.angle_alpha   90.00
_cell.angle_beta   90.00
_cell.angle_gamma   90.00
#
_symmetry.space_group_name_H-M   'P 1'
#
loop_
_entity.id
_entity.type
_entity.pdbx_description
1 polymer ?
#
loop_
_entity_poly.entity_id
_entity_poly.type
_entity_poly.pdbx_seq_one_letter_code
_entity_poly.pdbx_strand_id
1 'polypeptide(L)'
;MTSMKGISTEMHPYLRMTAPPGVARLEDVPFEPGQPLFRSKLLLGGVLPVGWSDVTLRELEPGRRFVEESPMSTMRQWRHERRIIEAHAGVDIIDQLDFEPRFGGRLAEAFIRRLFEHRHSVLRRALTPSIGGRASQEKPA
;
A
#
# COMPACT_ATOMS: atom_id res chain seq x y z
N MET A 1 5.26 -7.10 -1.19
CA MET A 1 4.09 -8.00 -1.06
C MET A 1 2.92 -7.35 -1.78
N THR A 2 2.29 -8.06 -2.73
CA THR A 2 1.28 -7.52 -3.67
C THR A 2 -0.13 -8.08 -3.44
N SER A 3 -0.34 -8.83 -2.35
CA SER A 3 -1.66 -9.39 -2.01
C SER A 3 -2.52 -8.38 -1.27
N MET A 4 -3.84 -8.40 -1.53
CA MET A 4 -4.80 -7.53 -0.84
C MET A 4 -4.81 -7.76 0.68
N LYS A 5 -4.53 -8.99 1.11
CA LYS A 5 -4.39 -9.34 2.54
C LYS A 5 -3.15 -8.69 3.16
N GLY A 6 -2.05 -8.59 2.41
CA GLY A 6 -0.83 -7.87 2.81
C GLY A 6 -1.08 -6.37 2.95
N ILE A 7 -1.72 -5.76 1.95
CA ILE A 7 -2.07 -4.33 1.96
C ILE A 7 -2.98 -4.00 3.15
N SER A 8 -4.01 -4.83 3.39
CA SER A 8 -4.89 -4.63 4.55
C SER A 8 -4.18 -4.84 5.89
N THR A 9 -3.13 -5.65 5.95
CA THR A 9 -2.34 -5.87 7.18
C THR A 9 -1.34 -4.72 7.41
N GLU A 10 -0.77 -4.16 6.35
CA GLU A 10 0.09 -2.97 6.41
C GLU A 10 -0.65 -1.72 6.90
N MET A 11 -1.91 -1.56 6.51
CA MET A 11 -2.70 -0.37 6.82
C MET A 11 -3.45 -0.47 8.18
N HIS A 12 -3.60 -1.67 8.72
CA HIS A 12 -4.19 -1.90 10.04
C HIS A 12 -3.22 -1.45 11.16
N PRO A 13 -3.68 -0.73 12.20
CA PRO A 13 -5.08 -0.52 12.59
C PRO A 13 -5.73 0.76 12.04
N TYR A 14 -4.97 1.64 11.41
CA TYR A 14 -5.43 3.00 11.11
C TYR A 14 -6.41 3.08 9.93
N LEU A 15 -6.19 2.26 8.89
CA LEU A 15 -7.03 2.27 7.69
C LEU A 15 -7.20 0.86 7.14
N ARG A 16 -8.40 0.55 6.65
CA ARG A 16 -8.70 -0.72 5.98
C ARG A 16 -9.32 -0.43 4.62
N MET A 17 -8.71 -0.98 3.57
CA MET A 17 -9.25 -0.97 2.21
C MET A 17 -9.99 -2.28 1.95
N THR A 18 -11.20 -2.22 1.41
CA THR A 18 -11.94 -3.42 0.98
C THR A 18 -11.68 -3.71 -0.49
N ALA A 19 -11.41 -4.96 -0.84
CA ALA A 19 -11.39 -5.41 -2.23
C ALA A 19 -12.76 -5.99 -2.62
N PRO A 20 -13.24 -5.84 -3.87
CA PRO A 20 -14.36 -6.62 -4.36
C PRO A 20 -14.01 -8.13 -4.38
N PRO A 21 -15.01 -9.03 -4.17
CA PRO A 21 -14.79 -10.47 -4.24
C PRO A 21 -14.34 -10.87 -5.65
N GLY A 22 -13.12 -11.43 -5.76
CA GLY A 22 -12.50 -11.82 -7.03
C GLY A 22 -11.11 -11.24 -7.28
N VAL A 23 -10.73 -10.17 -6.58
CA VAL A 23 -9.38 -9.56 -6.66
C VAL A 23 -8.55 -9.98 -5.46
N ALA A 24 -7.81 -11.07 -5.58
CA ALA A 24 -6.94 -11.58 -4.50
C ALA A 24 -5.54 -10.95 -4.53
N ARG A 25 -5.00 -10.69 -5.74
CA ARG A 25 -3.71 -10.06 -5.99
C ARG A 25 -3.91 -8.94 -7.01
N LEU A 26 -3.16 -7.86 -6.85
CA LEU A 26 -3.15 -6.77 -7.85
C LEU A 26 -2.63 -7.25 -9.23
N GLU A 27 -1.82 -8.33 -9.22
CA GLU A 27 -1.22 -8.98 -10.39
C GLU A 27 -2.24 -9.73 -11.27
N ASP A 28 -3.40 -10.11 -10.70
CA ASP A 28 -4.42 -10.90 -11.39
C ASP A 28 -5.42 -10.02 -12.17
N VAL A 29 -5.34 -8.70 -12.02
CA VAL A 29 -6.23 -7.74 -12.70
C VAL A 29 -5.50 -7.18 -13.93
N PRO A 30 -6.13 -7.21 -15.13
CA PRO A 30 -5.54 -6.57 -16.29
C PRO A 30 -5.28 -5.09 -15.99
N PHE A 31 -4.00 -4.72 -16.01
CA PHE A 31 -3.55 -3.37 -15.73
C PHE A 31 -3.55 -2.55 -17.02
N GLU A 32 -4.41 -1.54 -17.07
CA GLU A 32 -4.35 -0.47 -18.07
C GLU A 32 -3.95 0.84 -17.37
N PRO A 33 -2.80 1.43 -17.73
CA PRO A 33 -2.36 2.73 -17.22
C PRO A 33 -3.48 3.78 -17.24
N GLY A 34 -3.89 4.23 -16.06
CA GLY A 34 -4.89 5.29 -15.92
C GLY A 34 -6.35 4.86 -15.93
N GLN A 35 -6.65 3.57 -16.01
CA GLN A 35 -7.99 3.04 -15.80
C GLN A 35 -8.18 2.57 -14.34
N PRO A 36 -9.35 2.82 -13.74
CA PRO A 36 -9.67 2.29 -12.42
C PRO A 36 -9.67 0.75 -12.44
N LEU A 37 -8.80 0.14 -11.65
CA LEU A 37 -8.74 -1.31 -11.46
C LEU A 37 -9.98 -1.81 -10.72
N PHE A 38 -10.32 -1.13 -9.60
CA PHE A 38 -11.52 -1.44 -8.82
C PHE A 38 -11.87 -0.32 -7.84
N ARG A 39 -13.14 -0.28 -7.43
CA ARG A 39 -13.62 0.59 -6.35
C ARG A 39 -13.40 -0.08 -4.99
N SER A 40 -12.62 0.57 -4.12
CA SER A 40 -12.35 0.14 -2.75
C SER A 40 -13.04 1.05 -1.74
N LYS A 41 -13.59 0.51 -0.65
CA LYS A 41 -14.07 1.32 0.48
C LYS A 41 -12.94 1.54 1.48
N LEU A 42 -12.80 2.78 1.93
CA LEU A 42 -11.85 3.23 2.93
C LEU A 42 -12.56 3.23 4.30
N LEU A 43 -12.07 2.40 5.22
CA LEU A 43 -12.55 2.30 6.59
C LEU A 43 -11.47 2.80 7.55
N LEU A 44 -11.72 3.92 8.25
CA LEU A 44 -10.86 4.43 9.31
C LEU A 44 -10.99 3.55 10.55
N GLY A 45 -9.86 3.21 11.17
CA GLY A 45 -9.84 2.31 12.33
C GLY A 45 -10.30 0.88 11.99
N GLY A 46 -10.49 0.55 10.72
CA GLY A 46 -11.09 -0.73 10.29
C GLY A 46 -12.62 -0.82 10.45
N VAL A 47 -13.28 0.21 10.99
CA VAL A 47 -14.72 0.19 11.32
C VAL A 47 -15.51 1.36 10.75
N LEU A 48 -14.95 2.57 10.67
CA LEU A 48 -15.69 3.75 10.25
C LEU A 48 -15.53 4.00 8.74
N PRO A 49 -16.58 3.85 7.91
CA PRO A 49 -16.47 4.13 6.47
C PRO A 49 -16.26 5.64 6.26
N VAL A 50 -15.03 6.01 5.92
CA VAL A 50 -14.68 7.41 5.64
C VAL A 50 -14.86 7.75 4.18
N GLY A 51 -14.87 6.76 3.29
CA GLY A 51 -15.13 6.99 1.87
C GLY A 51 -14.91 5.78 0.99
N TRP A 52 -14.86 6.02 -0.32
CA TRP A 52 -14.36 5.11 -1.33
C TRP A 52 -13.17 5.72 -2.09
N SER A 53 -12.37 4.83 -2.69
CA SER A 53 -11.22 5.10 -3.55
C SER A 53 -11.35 4.25 -4.81
N ASP A 54 -11.30 4.87 -5.97
CA ASP A 54 -11.24 4.17 -7.26
C ASP A 54 -9.77 3.87 -7.57
N VAL A 55 -9.30 2.67 -7.19
CA VAL A 55 -7.87 2.31 -7.24
C VAL A 55 -7.40 2.35 -8.68
N THR A 56 -6.57 3.32 -9.03
CA THR A 56 -6.13 3.58 -10.39
C THR A 56 -4.61 3.65 -10.41
N LEU A 57 -3.97 2.65 -11.03
CA LEU A 57 -2.53 2.68 -11.26
C LEU A 57 -2.27 3.45 -12.55
N ARG A 58 -1.41 4.46 -12.50
CA ARG A 58 -0.93 5.18 -13.68
C ARG A 58 0.29 4.51 -14.26
N GLU A 59 1.20 4.10 -13.39
CA GLU A 59 2.44 3.44 -13.78
C GLU A 59 2.71 2.29 -12.83
N LEU A 60 3.12 1.17 -13.38
CA LEU A 60 3.52 0.00 -12.62
C LEU A 60 4.77 -0.58 -13.26
N GLU A 61 5.87 -0.52 -12.54
CA GLU A 61 7.09 -1.27 -12.83
C GLU A 61 7.29 -2.31 -11.74
N PRO A 62 6.93 -3.58 -12.02
CA PRO A 62 7.03 -4.66 -11.05
C PRO A 62 8.41 -4.70 -10.38
N GLY A 63 8.42 -4.63 -9.05
CA GLY A 63 9.65 -4.69 -8.23
C GLY A 63 10.48 -3.41 -8.17
N ARG A 64 10.10 -2.33 -8.88
CA ARG A 64 10.87 -1.07 -8.93
C ARG A 64 10.08 0.15 -8.51
N ARG A 65 8.97 0.44 -9.20
CA ARG A 65 8.15 1.61 -8.87
C ARG A 65 6.68 1.36 -9.17
N PHE A 66 5.82 2.12 -8.50
CA PHE A 66 4.46 2.31 -8.97
C PHE A 66 3.99 3.72 -8.67
N VAL A 67 3.08 4.22 -9.51
CA VAL A 67 2.37 5.49 -9.33
C VAL A 67 0.89 5.16 -9.32
N GLU A 68 0.27 5.37 -8.17
CA GLU A 68 -1.17 5.23 -7.95
C GLU A 68 -1.80 6.63 -7.92
N GLU A 69 -2.81 6.86 -8.75
CA GLU A 69 -3.61 8.10 -8.76
C GLU A 69 -5.09 7.77 -8.65
N SER A 70 -5.51 7.47 -7.43
CA SER A 70 -6.86 6.98 -7.18
C SER A 70 -7.82 8.13 -6.85
N PRO A 71 -8.92 8.31 -7.60
CA PRO A 71 -9.98 9.22 -7.18
C PRO A 71 -10.57 8.78 -5.84
N MET A 72 -10.35 9.59 -4.81
CA MET A 72 -10.90 9.37 -3.48
C MET A 72 -12.08 10.29 -3.24
N SER A 73 -13.08 9.82 -2.50
CA SER A 73 -14.20 10.65 -2.03
C SER A 73 -13.80 11.65 -0.93
N THR A 74 -12.79 11.33 -0.12
CA THR A 74 -12.30 12.17 0.98
C THR A 74 -11.23 13.18 0.55
N MET A 75 -10.59 12.98 -0.61
CA MET A 75 -9.49 13.82 -1.09
C MET A 75 -9.79 14.35 -2.50
N ARG A 76 -9.51 15.64 -2.75
CA ARG A 76 -9.67 16.25 -4.08
C ARG A 76 -8.70 15.62 -5.07
N GLN A 77 -7.47 15.41 -4.59
CA GLN A 77 -6.40 14.75 -5.33
C GLN A 77 -5.69 13.76 -4.42
N TRP A 78 -5.34 12.62 -4.96
CA TRP A 78 -4.49 11.63 -4.33
C TRP A 78 -3.58 11.03 -5.38
N ARG A 79 -2.28 11.21 -5.20
CA ARG A 79 -1.22 10.58 -5.97
C ARG A 79 -0.22 10.01 -4.98
N HIS A 80 -0.04 8.70 -5.04
CA HIS A 80 0.92 7.97 -4.23
C HIS A 80 1.90 7.26 -5.15
N GLU A 81 3.16 7.65 -5.05
CA GLU A 81 4.26 7.04 -5.76
C GLU A 81 5.14 6.27 -4.79
N ARG A 82 5.40 5.00 -5.08
CA ARG A 82 6.39 4.20 -4.36
C ARG A 82 7.56 3.88 -5.27
N ARG A 83 8.78 4.12 -4.79
CA ARG A 83 10.02 3.69 -5.42
C ARG A 83 10.76 2.73 -4.50
N ILE A 84 11.35 1.71 -5.09
CA ILE A 84 12.16 0.70 -4.43
C ILE A 84 13.56 0.86 -5.00
N ILE A 85 14.50 1.31 -4.17
CA ILE A 85 15.88 1.57 -4.56
C ILE A 85 16.77 0.55 -3.86
N GLU A 86 17.65 -0.09 -4.61
CA GLU A 86 18.67 -0.96 -4.05
C GLU A 86 19.70 -0.12 -3.30
N ALA A 87 19.90 -0.44 -2.02
CA ALA A 87 20.86 0.23 -1.15
C ALA A 87 21.99 -0.73 -0.78
N HIS A 88 23.12 -0.18 -0.35
CA HIS A 88 24.36 -0.92 -0.12
C HIS A 88 24.23 -2.09 0.90
N ALA A 89 23.20 -2.08 1.74
CA ALA A 89 22.91 -3.12 2.73
C ALA A 89 21.41 -3.51 2.77
N GLY A 90 20.69 -3.39 1.65
CA GLY A 90 19.28 -3.77 1.58
C GLY A 90 18.49 -3.02 0.52
N VAL A 91 17.29 -2.58 0.88
CA VAL A 91 16.35 -1.94 -0.04
C VAL A 91 15.73 -0.73 0.66
N ASP A 92 15.82 0.43 0.01
CA ASP A 92 15.15 1.64 0.42
C ASP A 92 13.78 1.71 -0.26
N ILE A 93 12.72 1.76 0.55
CA ILE A 93 11.35 1.97 0.08
C ILE A 93 11.01 3.43 0.33
N ILE A 94 10.87 4.19 -0.76
CA ILE A 94 10.51 5.61 -0.72
C ILE A 94 9.06 5.73 -1.15
N ASP A 95 8.24 6.29 -0.27
CA ASP A 95 6.84 6.62 -0.55
C ASP A 95 6.71 8.15 -0.65
N GLN A 96 6.40 8.65 -1.84
CA GLN A 96 6.08 10.04 -2.12
C GLN A 96 4.57 10.20 -2.29
N LEU A 97 3.97 11.11 -1.53
CA LEU A 97 2.54 11.33 -1.52
C LEU A 97 2.22 12.78 -1.84
N ASP A 98 1.45 12.98 -2.90
CA ASP A 98 0.88 14.26 -3.30
C ASP A 98 -0.65 14.17 -3.14
N PHE A 99 -1.20 14.79 -2.10
CA PHE A 99 -2.62 14.73 -1.82
C PHE A 99 -3.20 16.08 -1.39
N GLU A 100 -4.47 16.28 -1.70
CA GLU A 100 -5.23 17.45 -1.30
C GLU A 100 -6.50 17.00 -0.56
N PRO A 101 -6.55 17.07 0.77
CA PRO A 101 -7.70 16.62 1.54
C PRO A 101 -8.89 17.57 1.32
N ARG A 102 -10.11 17.04 1.11
CA ARG A 102 -11.32 17.88 1.03
C ARG A 102 -11.68 18.51 2.37
N PHE A 103 -11.37 17.80 3.47
CA PHE A 103 -11.68 18.19 4.83
C PHE A 103 -10.51 17.81 5.76
N GLY A 104 -10.31 18.53 6.85
CA GLY A 104 -9.36 18.15 7.90
C GLY A 104 -7.91 18.62 7.72
N GLY A 105 -7.55 19.30 6.62
CA GLY A 105 -6.28 20.04 6.46
C GLY A 105 -5.05 19.39 7.12
N ARG A 106 -4.44 20.10 8.09
CA ARG A 106 -3.25 19.65 8.84
C ARG A 106 -3.48 18.38 9.67
N LEU A 107 -4.71 18.13 10.14
CA LEU A 107 -5.04 16.90 10.86
C LEU A 107 -5.04 15.70 9.92
N ALA A 108 -5.58 15.86 8.72
CA ALA A 108 -5.51 14.84 7.68
C ALA A 108 -4.05 14.55 7.29
N GLU A 109 -3.23 15.60 7.13
CA GLU A 109 -1.79 15.46 6.86
C GLU A 109 -1.07 14.69 7.98
N ALA A 110 -1.28 15.06 9.24
CA ALA A 110 -0.69 14.38 10.39
C ALA A 110 -1.14 12.92 10.48
N PHE A 111 -2.41 12.64 10.20
CA PHE A 111 -2.94 11.28 10.16
C PHE A 111 -2.28 10.45 9.04
N ILE A 112 -2.18 11.00 7.82
CA ILE A 112 -1.55 10.32 6.68
C ILE A 112 -0.08 10.05 6.98
N ARG A 113 0.65 11.03 7.51
CA ARG A 113 2.04 10.84 7.93
C ARG A 113 2.17 9.67 8.92
N ARG A 114 1.34 9.64 9.97
CA ARG A 114 1.36 8.57 10.97
C ARG A 114 1.00 7.21 10.39
N LEU A 115 0.06 7.16 9.46
CA LEU A 115 -0.31 5.95 8.72
C LEU A 115 0.91 5.42 7.95
N PHE A 116 1.63 6.27 7.23
CA PHE A 116 2.79 5.86 6.44
C PHE A 116 4.00 5.47 7.29
N GLU A 117 4.25 6.16 8.39
CA GLU A 117 5.25 5.76 9.39
C GLU A 117 4.96 4.36 9.95
N HIS A 118 3.68 4.08 10.24
CA HIS A 118 3.26 2.75 10.68
C HIS A 118 3.45 1.70 9.59
N ARG A 119 3.04 2.00 8.34
CA ARG A 119 3.27 1.11 7.19
C ARG A 119 4.74 0.78 7.02
N HIS A 120 5.63 1.77 7.13
CA HIS A 120 7.08 1.56 7.06
C HIS A 120 7.60 0.72 8.22
N SER A 121 7.06 0.90 9.43
CA SER A 121 7.40 0.05 10.58
C SER A 121 7.00 -1.42 10.36
N VAL A 122 5.79 -1.66 9.85
CA VAL A 122 5.30 -3.01 9.52
C VAL A 122 6.12 -3.63 8.39
N LEU A 123 6.39 -2.88 7.32
CA LEU A 123 7.23 -3.34 6.21
C LEU A 123 8.64 -3.66 6.67
N ARG A 124 9.25 -2.80 7.49
CA ARG A 124 10.56 -3.07 8.07
C ARG A 124 10.54 -4.35 8.90
N ARG A 125 9.50 -4.59 9.72
CA ARG A 125 9.36 -5.83 10.48
C ARG A 125 9.16 -7.07 9.61
N ALA A 126 8.41 -6.95 8.51
CA ALA A 126 8.13 -8.06 7.61
C ALA A 126 9.29 -8.39 6.65
N LEU A 127 10.08 -7.37 6.27
CA LEU A 127 11.22 -7.50 5.36
C LEU A 127 12.56 -7.67 6.09
N THR A 128 12.65 -7.28 7.36
CA THR A 128 13.78 -7.71 8.21
C THR A 128 13.63 -9.22 8.34
N PRO A 129 14.55 -10.02 7.79
CA PRO A 129 14.49 -11.45 7.97
C PRO A 129 14.54 -11.71 9.47
N SER A 130 13.55 -12.43 10.01
CA SER A 130 13.73 -13.04 11.31
C SER A 130 14.96 -13.94 11.20
N ILE A 131 16.10 -13.47 11.70
CA ILE A 131 17.27 -14.32 11.93
C ILE A 131 16.83 -15.30 13.02
N GLY A 132 16.21 -16.39 12.58
CA GLY A 132 15.52 -17.33 13.45
C GLY A 132 14.54 -18.19 12.65
N GLY A 133 15.05 -19.28 12.06
CA GLY A 133 14.19 -20.37 11.59
C GLY A 133 14.31 -20.76 10.12
N ARG A 134 15.53 -21.02 9.62
CA ARG A 134 15.72 -22.01 8.55
C ARG A 134 17.06 -22.72 8.71
N ALA A 135 17.20 -23.43 9.83
CA ALA A 135 18.13 -24.56 9.91
C ALA A 135 17.38 -25.83 9.48
N SER A 136 18.08 -26.66 8.70
CA SER A 136 17.72 -28.02 8.30
C SER A 136 16.66 -28.15 7.19
N GLN A 137 17.14 -28.36 5.96
CA GLN A 137 17.36 -29.73 5.48
C GLN A 137 18.41 -29.72 4.36
N GLU A 138 19.65 -30.03 4.72
CA GLU A 138 20.54 -30.79 3.83
C GLU A 138 20.08 -32.26 3.89
N LYS A 139 19.95 -32.88 2.72
CA LYS A 139 19.94 -34.35 2.62
C LYS A 139 20.93 -34.71 1.50
N PRO A 140 22.12 -35.24 1.82
CA PRO A 140 23.03 -35.73 0.80
C PRO A 140 22.51 -37.08 0.27
N ALA A 141 22.75 -37.32 -1.02
CA ALA A 141 22.68 -38.62 -1.65
C ALA A 141 24.04 -39.32 -1.56
#